data_AF-A0A3B9KFI8-F1
#
_entry.id   AF-A0A3B9KFI8-F1
#
_cell.length_a   1.000
_cell.length_b   1.000
_cell.length_c   1.000
_cell.angle_alpha   90.00
_cell.angle_beta   90.00
_cell.angle_gamma   90.00
#
_symmetry.space_group_name_H-M   'P 1'
#
loop_
_entity.id
_entity.type
_entity.pdbx_description
1 polymer ?
#
loop_
_entity_poly.entity_id
_entity_poly.type
_entity_poly.pdbx_seq_one_letter_code
_entity_poly.pdbx_strand_id
1 'polypeptide(L)' 'KKVPSWMENFQNAKEIGDVHIYACSMTMELFGMKLQDLEPIVDDVTGVAVFVERAKEGKITLFI' A
#
# COMPACT_ATOMS: atom_id res chain seq x y z
N LYS A 1 -2.12 8.82 -26.42
CA LYS A 1 -3.22 8.40 -25.52
C LYS A 1 -3.09 9.18 -24.21
N LYS A 2 -4.19 9.65 -23.61
CA LYS A 2 -4.17 10.26 -22.27
C LYS A 2 -4.34 9.16 -21.24
N VAL A 3 -3.23 8.53 -20.83
CA VAL A 3 -3.23 7.52 -19.76
C VAL A 3 -2.82 8.23 -18.48
N PRO A 4 -3.59 8.12 -17.38
CA PRO A 4 -3.19 8.67 -16.09
C PRO A 4 -1.88 8.04 -15.62
N SER A 5 -1.11 8.81 -14.86
CA SER A 5 0.04 8.30 -14.11
C SER A 5 -0.40 7.25 -13.09
N TRP A 6 0.56 6.44 -12.64
CA TRP A 6 0.29 5.43 -11.62
C TRP A 6 -0.20 6.04 -10.30
N MET A 7 0.31 7.23 -9.94
CA MET A 7 -0.09 7.92 -8.71
C MET A 7 -1.52 8.42 -8.81
N GLU A 8 -1.90 9.03 -9.93
CA GLU A 8 -3.29 9.44 -10.19
C GLU A 8 -4.24 8.24 -10.12
N ASN A 9 -3.83 7.06 -10.59
CA ASN A 9 -4.66 5.85 -10.47
C ASN A 9 -4.91 5.46 -9.00
N PHE A 10 -3.89 5.50 -8.14
CA PHE A 10 -4.09 5.18 -6.73
C PHE A 10 -4.93 6.24 -6.00
N GLN A 11 -4.72 7.52 -6.30
CA GLN A 11 -5.53 8.60 -5.72
C GLN A 11 -7.01 8.43 -6.10
N ASN A 12 -7.30 8.27 -7.40
CA ASN A 12 -8.67 8.03 -7.88
C ASN A 12 -9.27 6.77 -7.25
N ALA A 13 -8.50 5.68 -7.10
CA ALA A 13 -8.98 4.44 -6.48
C ALA A 13 -9.37 4.63 -5.00
N LYS A 14 -8.60 5.43 -4.25
CA LYS A 14 -8.93 5.81 -2.87
C LYS A 14 -10.14 6.74 -2.77
N GLU A 15 -10.35 7.60 -3.78
CA GLU A 15 -11.52 8.50 -3.81
C GLU A 15 -12.84 7.76 -4.06
N ILE A 16 -12.83 6.72 -4.91
CA ILE A 16 -14.06 6.03 -5.34
C ILE A 16 -14.34 4.71 -4.60
N GLY A 17 -13.39 4.21 -3.80
CA GLY A 17 -13.47 2.88 -3.22
C GLY A 17 -12.69 2.72 -1.91
N ASP A 18 -12.78 1.52 -1.35
CA ASP A 18 -12.12 1.14 -0.11
C ASP A 18 -10.72 0.59 -0.41
N VAL A 19 -9.76 1.51 -0.58
CA VAL A 19 -8.37 1.19 -0.93
C VAL A 19 -7.43 1.72 0.15
N HIS A 20 -6.67 0.80 0.74
CA HIS A 20 -5.66 1.12 1.73
C HIS A 20 -4.27 0.71 1.26
N ILE A 21 -3.30 1.60 1.39
CA ILE A 21 -1.89 1.40 1.01
C ILE A 21 -1.06 1.31 2.28
N TYR A 22 -0.41 0.17 2.49
CA TYR A 22 0.41 -0.09 3.67
C TYR A 22 1.88 -0.26 3.31
N ALA A 23 2.76 0.30 4.13
CA ALA A 23 4.20 0.08 4.01
C ALA A 23 4.64 -1.14 4.84
N CYS A 24 5.54 -1.97 4.29
CA CYS A 24 6.10 -3.13 4.99
C CYS A 24 7.10 -2.68 6.06
N SER A 25 6.81 -2.97 7.33
CA SER A 25 7.65 -2.55 8.47
C SER A 25 9.10 -3.04 8.35
N MET A 26 9.29 -4.31 7.98
CA MET A 26 10.61 -4.93 7.84
C MET A 26 11.42 -4.28 6.72
N THR A 27 10.77 -3.88 5.63
CA THR A 27 11.44 -3.19 4.52
C THR A 27 11.83 -1.77 4.94
N MET A 28 10.97 -1.05 5.65
CA MET A 28 11.31 0.27 6.17
C MET A 28 12.51 0.21 7.11
N GLU A 29 12.56 -0.77 8.02
CA GLU A 29 13.69 -1.00 8.92
C GLU A 29 14.98 -1.29 8.14
N LEU A 30 14.92 -2.19 7.15
CA LEU A 30 16.06 -2.55 6.30
C LEU A 30 16.71 -1.33 5.62
N PHE A 31 15.90 -0.36 5.20
CA PHE A 31 16.36 0.85 4.53
C PHE A 31 16.48 2.07 5.47
N GLY A 32 16.22 1.92 6.76
CA GLY A 32 16.28 3.02 7.73
C GLY A 32 15.25 4.13 7.48
N MET A 33 14.12 3.81 6.86
CA MET A 33 13.08 4.77 6.50
C MET A 33 12.06 4.98 7.62
N LYS A 34 11.50 6.18 7.68
CA LYS A 34 10.38 6.56 8.54
C LYS A 34 9.14 6.85 7.69
N LEU A 35 7.96 6.86 8.33
CA LEU A 35 6.69 7.12 7.63
C LEU A 35 6.69 8.49 6.92
N GLN A 36 7.30 9.50 7.52
CA GLN A 36 7.45 10.84 6.96
C GLN A 36 8.33 10.90 5.68
N ASP A 37 9.12 9.85 5.42
CA ASP A 37 9.93 9.74 4.21
C ASP A 37 9.14 9.09 3.05
N LEU A 38 7.90 8.65 3.31
CA LEU A 38 7.01 8.03 2.33
C LEU A 38 6.00 9.04 1.76
N GLU A 39 5.43 8.70 0.61
CA GLU A 39 4.35 9.47 0.00
C GLU A 39 3.11 9.54 0.92
N PRO A 40 2.41 10.69 1.00
CA PRO A 40 1.24 10.86 1.87
C PRO A 40 0.07 9.91 1.61
N ILE A 41 0.12 9.18 0.49
CA ILE A 41 -0.90 8.21 0.12
C ILE A 41 -0.82 6.93 0.97
N VAL A 42 0.31 6.67 1.62
CA VAL A 42 0.49 5.54 2.54
C VAL A 42 -0.32 5.79 3.81
N ASP A 43 -1.24 4.88 4.11
CA ASP A 43 -2.16 5.00 5.24
C ASP A 43 -1.49 4.62 6.56
N ASP A 44 -0.72 3.53 6.55
CA ASP A 44 -0.11 2.98 7.77
C ASP A 44 1.04 2.01 7.46
N VAL A 45 1.72 1.56 8.49
CA VAL A 45 2.77 0.55 8.45
C VAL A 45 2.21 -0.81 8.89
N THR A 46 2.46 -1.86 8.12
CA THR A 46 2.02 -3.23 8.43
C THR A 46 3.18 -4.21 8.49
N GLY A 47 3.06 -5.19 9.39
CA GLY A 47 3.93 -6.36 9.43
C GLY A 47 3.41 -7.52 8.58
N VAL A 48 4.27 -8.51 8.33
CA VAL A 48 3.95 -9.68 7.51
C VAL A 48 2.79 -10.52 8.07
N ALA A 49 2.70 -10.69 9.39
CA ALA A 49 1.62 -11.46 10.01
C ALA A 49 0.24 -10.83 9.76
N VAL A 50 0.13 -9.51 9.94
CA VAL A 50 -1.11 -8.76 9.68
C VAL A 50 -1.47 -8.79 8.19
N PHE A 51 -0.48 -8.66 7.30
CA PHE A 51 -0.68 -8.81 5.87
C PHE A 51 -1.28 -10.19 5.53
N VAL A 52 -0.70 -11.27 6.07
CA VAL A 52 -1.16 -12.64 5.81
C VAL A 52 -2.58 -12.87 6.33
N GLU A 53 -2.93 -12.38 7.53
CA GLU A 53 -4.30 -12.50 8.03
C GLU A 53 -5.31 -11.76 7.14
N ARG A 54 -5.00 -10.53 6.71
CA ARG A 54 -5.86 -9.79 5.76
C ARG A 54 -5.95 -10.48 4.39
N ALA A 55 -4.83 -11.01 3.89
CA ALA A 55 -4.79 -11.69 2.60
C ALA A 55 -5.65 -12.97 2.58
N LYS A 56 -5.77 -13.68 3.71
CA LYS A 56 -6.68 -14.84 3.85
C LYS A 56 -8.15 -14.47 3.69
N GLU A 57 -8.53 -13.25 4.10
CA GLU A 57 -9.89 -12.72 3.92
C GLU A 57 -10.12 -12.22 2.47
N GLY A 58 -9.04 -11.93 1.75
CA GLY A 58 -9.06 -11.53 0.34
C GLY A 58 -9.47 -12.68 -0.59
N LYS A 59 -10.34 -12.39 -1.55
CA LYS A 59 -10.73 -13.36 -2.60
C LYS A 59 -9.59 -13.68 -3.57
N ILE A 60 -8.71 -12.71 -3.78
CA ILE A 60 -7.57 -12.79 -4.70
C ILE A 60 -6.39 -12.11 -4.01
N THR A 61 -5.24 -12.76 -4.01
CA THR A 61 -3.96 -12.19 -3.61
C THR A 61 -2.99 -12.28 -4.78
N LEU A 62 -2.35 -11.17 -5.12
CA LEU A 62 -1.35 -11.10 -6.18
C LEU A 62 0.02 -10.74 -5.58
N PHE A 63 1.08 -11.29 -6.16
CA PHE A 63 2.46 -10.87 -5.92
C PHE A 63 2.99 -10.31 -7.24
N ILE A 64 3.32 -9.02 -7.25
CA ILE A 64 3.66 -8.24 -8.45
C ILE A 64 5.10 -7.77 -8.33
#